data_AF-A0A2E0TIK8-F1
#
_entry.id   AF-A0A2E0TIK8-F1
#
_cell.length_a   1.000
_cell.length_b   1.000
_cell.length_c   1.000
_cell.angle_alpha   90.00
_cell.angle_beta   90.00
_cell.angle_gamma   90.00
#
_symmetry.space_group_name_H-M   'P 1'
#
loop_
_entity.id
_entity.type
_entity.pdbx_description
1 polymer ?
#
loop_
_entity_poly.entity_id
_entity_poly.type
_entity_poly.pdbx_seq_one_letter_code
_entity_poly.pdbx_strand_id
1 'polypeptide(L)'
;MQYLFADSEPFPWRFDFLETLRDFLRLGGDAANHLAAIDEIERAMQVRAASVEQAKEAIRRFADEAEAGLGTTLLTDTSHPAASELGERILAFVRDATKEKLESEDAELRRGNAEDLKNMEMHRAGVRERLERFLLGSEVGVVHDARLALEGGRYAIEATRRIPGPIDVCFHVDVERFEAWQEPRKVASVSEELEKLQVGMKKKLFRRDMTREMMRVGDHTIVAARIGKERAEIALRRKMDDKRGPVTLVLERQDEGIYAEIERESADGTKLFPAVPGDIEKMTGLWAALAKVGREAMEHRDAILTVHVGETECWADPKPGLLIDRLVEVFAPVVHEIARRSPSPKELSLKIEREDGSREERYLDRGAARGTVEALHPRAARRFAALKL
;
A
#
# COMPACT_ATOMS: atom_id res chain seq x y z
N MET A 1 2.06 -10.66 28.16
CA MET A 1 0.65 -10.23 27.97
C MET A 1 -0.05 -11.09 26.92
N GLN A 2 -1.31 -11.48 27.11
CA GLN A 2 -2.10 -12.31 26.20
C GLN A 2 -3.52 -11.77 26.01
N TYR A 3 -4.05 -11.84 24.78
CA TYR A 3 -5.44 -11.54 24.49
C TYR A 3 -6.26 -12.83 24.48
N LEU A 4 -7.46 -12.76 25.02
CA LEU A 4 -8.41 -13.86 25.14
C LEU A 4 -9.79 -13.40 24.66
N PHE A 5 -10.58 -14.34 24.19
CA PHE A 5 -12.03 -14.14 24.06
C PHE A 5 -12.67 -13.96 25.45
N ALA A 6 -13.91 -13.48 25.50
CA ALA A 6 -14.61 -13.27 26.76
C ALA A 6 -14.88 -14.57 27.55
N ASP A 7 -14.91 -15.73 26.88
CA ASP A 7 -14.94 -17.06 27.50
C ASP A 7 -13.55 -17.56 27.96
N SER A 8 -12.52 -16.70 27.92
CA SER A 8 -11.13 -16.98 28.31
C SER A 8 -10.36 -17.94 27.38
N GLU A 9 -10.90 -18.28 26.22
CA GLU A 9 -10.16 -19.00 25.18
C GLU A 9 -9.11 -18.10 24.50
N PRO A 10 -7.97 -18.63 24.03
CA PRO A 10 -6.94 -17.83 23.38
C PRO A 10 -7.44 -17.08 22.14
N PHE A 11 -7.20 -15.77 22.10
CA PHE A 11 -7.45 -14.96 20.90
C PHE A 11 -6.25 -15.09 19.94
N PRO A 12 -6.47 -15.24 18.62
CA PRO A 12 -5.37 -15.50 17.67
C PRO A 12 -4.40 -14.33 17.52
N TRP A 13 -4.79 -13.10 17.84
CA TRP A 13 -3.97 -11.91 17.66
C TRP A 13 -3.42 -11.38 18.98
N ARG A 14 -2.29 -10.67 18.89
CA ARG A 14 -1.52 -10.19 20.05
C ARG A 14 -1.69 -8.67 20.28
N PHE A 15 -2.75 -8.07 19.75
CA PHE A 15 -3.04 -6.63 19.85
C PHE A 15 -4.53 -6.40 20.14
N ASP A 16 -4.89 -5.17 20.54
CA ASP A 16 -6.27 -4.77 20.80
C ASP A 16 -7.04 -4.69 19.47
N PHE A 17 -7.69 -5.80 19.11
CA PHE A 17 -8.48 -5.88 17.90
C PHE A 17 -9.72 -4.98 17.97
N LEU A 18 -10.31 -4.76 19.14
CA LEU A 18 -11.52 -3.94 19.26
C LEU A 18 -11.21 -2.46 19.01
N GLU A 19 -10.07 -1.98 19.49
CA GLU A 19 -9.55 -0.65 19.16
C GLU A 19 -9.22 -0.54 17.66
N THR A 20 -8.52 -1.53 17.11
CA THR A 20 -8.21 -1.59 15.68
C THR A 20 -9.48 -1.55 14.81
N LEU A 21 -10.51 -2.32 15.18
CA LEU A 21 -11.79 -2.35 14.50
C LEU A 21 -12.49 -0.99 14.58
N ARG A 22 -12.48 -0.34 15.75
CA ARG A 22 -13.04 1.01 15.93
C ARG A 22 -12.36 2.02 15.01
N ASP A 23 -11.03 2.00 14.95
CA ASP A 23 -10.28 2.88 14.06
C ASP A 23 -10.53 2.58 12.58
N PHE A 24 -10.65 1.30 12.21
CA PHE A 24 -11.01 0.92 10.85
C PHE A 24 -12.42 1.38 10.46
N LEU A 25 -13.42 1.22 11.32
CA LEU A 25 -14.77 1.68 11.05
C LEU A 25 -14.83 3.19 10.81
N ARG A 26 -14.04 3.95 11.57
CA ARG A 26 -13.93 5.41 11.41
C ARG A 26 -13.14 5.78 10.15
N LEU A 27 -11.85 5.43 10.09
CA LEU A 27 -10.95 5.85 9.00
C LEU A 27 -11.28 5.17 7.67
N GLY A 28 -11.56 3.87 7.69
CA GLY A 28 -12.01 3.13 6.52
C GLY A 28 -13.39 3.58 6.04
N GLY A 29 -14.30 3.91 6.98
CA GLY A 29 -15.62 4.47 6.65
C GLY A 29 -15.50 5.84 5.97
N ASP A 30 -14.68 6.74 6.52
CA ASP A 30 -14.38 8.05 5.93
C ASP A 30 -13.77 7.91 4.52
N ALA A 31 -12.79 7.00 4.36
CA ALA A 31 -12.21 6.70 3.05
C ALA A 31 -13.27 6.16 2.06
N ALA A 32 -14.17 5.29 2.50
CA ALA A 32 -15.26 4.78 1.68
C ALA A 32 -16.26 5.87 1.27
N ASN A 33 -16.50 6.88 2.12
CA ASN A 33 -17.30 8.06 1.76
C ASN A 33 -16.62 8.90 0.68
N HIS A 34 -15.30 9.12 0.77
CA HIS A 34 -14.56 9.81 -0.30
C HIS A 34 -14.64 9.03 -1.62
N LEU A 35 -14.53 7.69 -1.60
CA LEU A 35 -14.72 6.87 -2.81
C LEU A 35 -16.13 7.00 -3.38
N ALA A 36 -17.16 7.00 -2.52
CA ALA A 36 -18.53 7.19 -2.98
C ALA A 36 -18.76 8.57 -3.62
N ALA A 37 -18.13 9.62 -3.08
CA ALA A 37 -18.18 10.96 -3.67
C ALA A 37 -17.49 11.02 -5.04
N ILE A 38 -16.36 10.33 -5.22
CA ILE A 38 -15.70 10.19 -6.53
C ILE A 38 -16.66 9.55 -7.54
N ASP A 39 -17.29 8.43 -7.18
CA ASP A 39 -18.26 7.75 -8.06
C ASP A 39 -19.44 8.66 -8.45
N GLU A 40 -19.89 9.53 -7.54
CA GLU A 40 -20.99 10.47 -7.78
C GLU A 40 -20.58 11.60 -8.73
N ILE A 41 -19.38 12.16 -8.54
CA ILE A 41 -18.83 13.17 -9.42
C ILE A 41 -18.67 12.61 -10.84
N GLU A 42 -18.12 11.40 -10.99
CA GLU A 42 -17.96 10.75 -12.31
C GLU A 42 -19.30 10.58 -13.02
N ARG A 43 -20.33 10.13 -12.30
CA ARG A 43 -21.69 9.99 -12.84
C ARG A 43 -22.28 11.34 -13.22
N ALA A 44 -22.10 12.36 -12.39
CA ALA A 44 -22.58 13.71 -12.68
C ALA A 44 -21.90 14.30 -13.93
N MET A 45 -20.59 14.08 -14.08
CA MET A 45 -19.84 14.45 -15.29
C MET A 45 -20.39 13.74 -16.54
N GLN A 46 -20.66 12.43 -16.47
CA GLN A 46 -21.23 11.66 -17.57
C GLN A 46 -22.63 12.17 -17.97
N VAL A 47 -23.51 12.40 -16.99
CA VAL A 47 -24.86 12.93 -17.22
C VAL A 47 -24.80 14.33 -17.85
N ARG A 48 -23.93 15.21 -17.33
CA ARG A 48 -23.76 16.56 -17.87
C ARG A 48 -23.22 16.55 -19.30
N ALA A 49 -22.22 15.71 -19.58
CA ALA A 49 -21.68 15.56 -20.93
C ALA A 49 -22.78 15.11 -21.92
N ALA A 50 -23.59 14.13 -21.55
CA ALA A 50 -24.73 13.69 -22.36
C ALA A 50 -25.78 14.80 -22.56
N SER A 51 -26.09 15.55 -21.50
CA SER A 51 -27.04 16.68 -21.57
C SER A 51 -26.54 17.80 -22.49
N VAL A 52 -25.25 18.14 -22.44
CA VAL A 52 -24.64 19.17 -23.29
C VAL A 52 -24.64 18.73 -24.75
N GLU A 53 -24.33 17.46 -25.05
CA GLU A 53 -24.40 16.97 -26.42
C GLU A 53 -25.83 16.99 -26.99
N GLN A 54 -26.84 16.67 -26.17
CA GLN A 54 -28.25 16.82 -26.58
C GLN A 54 -28.62 18.27 -26.85
N ALA A 55 -28.17 19.21 -26.00
CA ALA A 55 -28.41 20.64 -26.20
C ALA A 55 -27.74 21.16 -27.49
N LYS A 56 -26.49 20.74 -27.75
CA LYS A 56 -25.76 21.06 -28.97
C LYS A 56 -26.44 20.52 -30.22
N GLU A 57 -26.99 19.31 -30.16
CA GLU A 57 -27.78 18.76 -31.26
C GLU A 57 -29.05 19.57 -31.52
N ALA A 58 -29.78 19.97 -30.47
CA ALA A 58 -30.96 20.82 -30.62
C ALA A 58 -30.63 22.19 -31.23
N ILE A 59 -29.51 22.80 -30.81
CA ILE A 59 -29.01 24.06 -31.38
C ILE A 59 -28.71 23.91 -32.88
N ARG A 60 -28.04 22.82 -33.29
CA ARG A 60 -27.76 22.54 -34.71
C ARG A 60 -29.04 22.34 -35.52
N ARG A 61 -29.99 21.55 -35.01
CA ARG A 61 -31.28 21.34 -35.68
C ARG A 61 -32.05 22.65 -35.88
N PHE A 62 -32.08 23.52 -34.86
CA PHE A 62 -32.70 24.84 -35.00
C PHE A 62 -32.02 25.68 -36.10
N ALA A 63 -30.69 25.67 -36.16
CA ALA A 63 -29.95 26.37 -37.20
C ALA A 63 -30.28 25.81 -38.59
N ASP A 64 -30.28 24.48 -38.76
CA ASP A 64 -30.61 23.80 -40.02
C ASP A 64 -32.05 24.11 -40.47
N GLU A 65 -33.01 24.13 -39.56
CA GLU A 65 -34.41 24.48 -39.84
C GLU A 65 -34.56 25.95 -40.25
N ALA A 66 -33.85 26.86 -39.58
CA ALA A 66 -33.81 28.28 -39.94
C ALA A 66 -33.19 28.51 -41.32
N GLU A 67 -32.08 27.81 -41.63
CA GLU A 67 -31.44 27.83 -42.95
C GLU A 67 -32.37 27.31 -44.04
N ALA A 68 -33.02 26.16 -43.82
CA ALA A 68 -33.95 25.56 -44.77
C ALA A 68 -35.17 26.45 -45.03
N GLY A 69 -35.78 27.00 -43.96
CA GLY A 69 -36.99 27.82 -44.06
C GLY A 69 -36.76 29.18 -44.71
N LEU A 70 -35.70 29.89 -44.34
CA LEU A 70 -35.39 31.22 -44.89
C LEU A 70 -34.73 31.12 -46.28
N GLY A 71 -33.90 30.09 -46.51
CA GLY A 71 -33.21 29.88 -47.78
C GLY A 71 -34.13 29.52 -48.94
N THR A 72 -35.24 28.83 -48.68
CA THR A 72 -36.24 28.47 -49.71
C THR A 72 -37.28 29.55 -49.97
N THR A 73 -37.52 30.46 -49.02
CA THR A 73 -38.63 31.43 -49.10
C THR A 73 -38.18 32.83 -49.47
N LEU A 74 -36.99 33.28 -49.04
CA LEU A 74 -36.55 34.68 -49.20
C LEU A 74 -35.43 34.86 -50.23
N LEU A 75 -34.58 33.86 -50.46
CA LEU A 75 -33.42 33.98 -51.36
C LEU A 75 -33.73 33.69 -52.83
N THR A 76 -34.85 33.02 -53.11
CA THR A 76 -35.30 32.69 -54.48
C THR A 76 -36.35 33.65 -55.03
N ASP A 77 -36.87 34.56 -54.19
CA ASP A 77 -37.87 35.55 -54.61
C ASP A 77 -37.20 36.81 -55.17
N THR A 78 -37.04 36.85 -56.49
CA THR A 78 -36.49 38.01 -57.22
C THR A 78 -37.43 39.21 -57.26
N SER A 79 -38.67 39.06 -56.79
CA SER A 79 -39.68 40.10 -56.81
C SER A 79 -39.42 41.17 -55.75
N HIS A 80 -38.79 40.83 -54.63
CA HIS A 80 -38.68 41.67 -53.43
C HIS A 80 -37.23 41.71 -52.86
N PRO A 81 -36.33 42.54 -53.44
CA PRO A 81 -34.90 42.56 -53.08
C PRO A 81 -34.61 42.85 -51.60
N ALA A 82 -35.39 43.74 -50.97
CA ALA A 82 -35.23 44.07 -49.56
C ALA A 82 -35.54 42.89 -48.61
N ALA A 83 -36.42 41.97 -49.03
CA ALA A 83 -36.74 40.77 -48.27
C ALA A 83 -35.59 39.75 -48.33
N SER A 84 -34.93 39.63 -49.49
CA SER A 84 -33.75 38.79 -49.67
C SER A 84 -32.57 39.28 -48.81
N GLU A 85 -32.25 40.59 -48.84
CA GLU A 85 -31.19 41.18 -48.01
C GLU A 85 -31.45 40.98 -46.51
N LEU A 86 -32.71 41.12 -46.06
CA LEU A 86 -33.08 40.86 -44.68
C LEU A 86 -32.92 39.37 -44.33
N GLY A 87 -33.30 38.46 -45.24
CA GLY A 87 -33.10 37.02 -45.08
C GLY A 87 -31.63 36.63 -44.93
N GLU A 88 -30.75 37.19 -45.76
CA GLU A 88 -29.30 36.99 -45.65
C GLU A 88 -28.75 37.46 -44.29
N ARG A 89 -29.19 38.63 -43.82
CA ARG A 89 -28.79 39.16 -42.50
C ARG A 89 -29.27 38.30 -41.35
N ILE A 90 -30.49 37.77 -41.41
CA ILE A 90 -31.03 36.85 -40.39
C ILE A 90 -30.23 35.54 -40.40
N LEU A 91 -29.92 34.98 -41.57
CA LEU A 91 -29.12 33.75 -41.67
C LEU A 91 -27.70 33.94 -41.16
N ALA A 92 -27.05 35.06 -41.47
CA ALA A 92 -25.75 35.40 -40.91
C ALA A 92 -25.81 35.48 -39.38
N PHE A 93 -26.84 36.15 -38.82
CA PHE A 93 -27.05 36.22 -37.39
C PHE A 93 -27.27 34.84 -36.76
N VAL A 94 -28.10 33.98 -37.36
CA VAL A 94 -28.35 32.62 -36.87
C VAL A 94 -27.05 31.80 -36.84
N ARG A 95 -26.23 31.89 -37.90
CA ARG A 95 -24.93 31.19 -37.96
C ARG A 95 -23.98 31.65 -36.87
N ASP A 96 -23.83 32.96 -36.71
CA ASP A 96 -22.94 33.54 -35.69
C ASP A 96 -23.43 33.19 -34.28
N ALA A 97 -24.72 33.34 -34.00
CA ALA A 97 -25.32 33.00 -32.71
C ALA A 97 -25.24 31.50 -32.40
N THR A 98 -25.42 30.63 -33.41
CA THR A 98 -25.27 29.18 -33.27
C THR A 98 -23.84 28.81 -32.91
N LYS A 99 -22.86 29.38 -33.63
CA LYS A 99 -21.44 29.16 -33.36
C LYS A 99 -21.08 29.62 -31.94
N GLU A 100 -21.43 30.84 -31.58
CA GLU A 100 -21.17 31.41 -30.25
C GLU A 100 -21.80 30.55 -29.15
N LYS A 101 -23.04 30.10 -29.35
CA LYS A 101 -23.73 29.27 -28.36
C LYS A 101 -23.08 27.90 -28.20
N LEU A 102 -22.71 27.22 -29.30
CA LEU A 102 -22.01 25.95 -29.25
C LEU A 102 -20.64 26.08 -28.54
N GLU A 103 -19.90 27.15 -28.83
CA GLU A 103 -18.61 27.45 -28.16
C GLU A 103 -18.80 27.72 -26.66
N SER A 104 -19.88 28.43 -26.28
CA SER A 104 -20.25 28.67 -24.89
C SER A 104 -20.57 27.39 -24.12
N GLU A 105 -21.37 26.48 -24.71
CA GLU A 105 -21.71 25.17 -24.12
C GLU A 105 -20.45 24.31 -23.90
N ASP A 106 -19.55 24.27 -24.88
CA ASP A 106 -18.27 23.57 -24.76
C ASP A 106 -17.38 24.19 -23.66
N ALA A 107 -17.34 25.53 -23.57
CA ALA A 107 -16.57 26.24 -22.55
C ALA A 107 -17.12 26.02 -21.13
N GLU A 108 -18.44 25.98 -20.97
CA GLU A 108 -19.11 25.65 -19.71
C GLU A 108 -18.84 24.20 -19.29
N LEU A 109 -18.97 23.25 -20.21
CA LEU A 109 -18.67 21.84 -19.94
C LEU A 109 -17.20 21.65 -19.51
N ARG A 110 -16.25 22.28 -20.21
CA ARG A 110 -14.83 22.21 -19.85
C ARG A 110 -14.56 22.80 -18.46
N ARG A 111 -15.15 23.95 -18.14
CA ARG A 111 -15.00 24.57 -16.81
C ARG A 111 -15.57 23.69 -15.70
N GLY A 112 -16.77 23.16 -15.89
CA GLY A 112 -17.39 22.24 -14.92
C GLY A 112 -16.56 20.97 -14.71
N ASN A 113 -16.09 20.36 -15.79
CA ASN A 113 -15.25 19.16 -15.70
C ASN A 113 -13.91 19.44 -15.02
N ALA A 114 -13.31 20.61 -15.23
CA ALA A 114 -12.06 20.97 -14.55
C ALA A 114 -12.24 21.13 -13.04
N GLU A 115 -13.36 21.72 -12.59
CA GLU A 115 -13.70 21.83 -11.18
C GLU A 115 -13.98 20.46 -10.55
N ASP A 116 -14.72 19.60 -11.24
CA ASP A 116 -15.01 18.23 -10.79
C ASP A 116 -13.74 17.38 -10.68
N LEU A 117 -12.81 17.47 -11.63
CA LEU A 117 -11.52 16.76 -11.57
C LEU A 117 -10.72 17.19 -10.34
N LYS A 118 -10.69 18.50 -10.02
CA LYS A 118 -10.05 19.01 -8.81
C LYS A 118 -10.71 18.48 -7.54
N ASN A 119 -12.04 18.41 -7.51
CA ASN A 119 -12.78 17.83 -6.39
C ASN A 119 -12.46 16.33 -6.24
N MET A 120 -12.39 15.58 -7.34
CA MET A 120 -11.99 14.16 -7.31
C MET A 120 -10.57 13.98 -6.78
N GLU A 121 -9.61 14.82 -7.18
CA GLU A 121 -8.24 14.78 -6.63
C GLU A 121 -8.21 15.02 -5.11
N MET A 122 -8.99 15.99 -4.62
CA MET A 122 -9.16 16.20 -3.18
C MET A 122 -9.73 14.96 -2.49
N HIS A 123 -10.75 14.32 -3.07
CA HIS A 123 -11.29 13.07 -2.50
C HIS A 123 -10.27 11.92 -2.56
N ARG A 124 -9.50 11.76 -3.65
CA ARG A 124 -8.44 10.73 -3.76
C ARG A 124 -7.36 10.91 -2.71
N ALA A 125 -6.88 12.14 -2.51
CA ALA A 125 -5.96 12.47 -1.43
C ALA A 125 -6.60 12.14 -0.06
N GLY A 126 -7.88 12.44 0.08
CA GLY A 126 -8.68 12.08 1.26
C GLY A 126 -8.65 10.58 1.56
N VAL A 127 -8.96 9.75 0.57
CA VAL A 127 -8.91 8.27 0.68
C VAL A 127 -7.55 7.81 1.16
N ARG A 128 -6.48 8.26 0.49
CA ARG A 128 -5.11 7.87 0.80
C ARG A 128 -4.74 8.22 2.24
N GLU A 129 -4.98 9.46 2.65
CA GLU A 129 -4.66 9.95 4.01
C GLU A 129 -5.30 9.08 5.10
N ARG A 130 -6.59 8.72 4.97
CA ARG A 130 -7.29 7.96 6.00
C ARG A 130 -6.80 6.51 6.05
N LEU A 131 -6.58 5.89 4.89
CA LEU A 131 -6.09 4.50 4.82
C LEU A 131 -4.63 4.41 5.27
N GLU A 132 -3.78 5.38 4.92
CA GLU A 132 -2.40 5.45 5.44
C GLU A 132 -2.39 5.61 6.96
N ARG A 133 -3.19 6.52 7.50
CA ARG A 133 -3.32 6.70 8.96
C ARG A 133 -3.77 5.42 9.65
N PHE A 134 -4.72 4.69 9.08
CA PHE A 134 -5.17 3.41 9.62
C PHE A 134 -4.05 2.37 9.59
N LEU A 135 -3.40 2.17 8.45
CA LEU A 135 -2.35 1.17 8.28
C LEU A 135 -1.11 1.47 9.12
N LEU A 136 -0.75 2.74 9.28
CA LEU A 136 0.33 3.17 10.17
C LEU A 136 -0.02 2.95 11.64
N GLY A 137 -1.28 3.13 12.06
CA GLY A 137 -1.70 2.91 13.45
C GLY A 137 -2.02 1.45 13.80
N SER A 138 -2.32 0.62 12.80
CA SER A 138 -2.75 -0.76 12.97
C SER A 138 -1.59 -1.69 13.35
N GLU A 139 -1.88 -2.76 14.08
CA GLU A 139 -0.95 -3.88 14.36
C GLU A 139 -1.39 -5.19 13.66
N VAL A 140 -2.31 -5.10 12.71
CA VAL A 140 -2.84 -6.26 11.98
C VAL A 140 -1.76 -6.85 11.08
N GLY A 141 -1.60 -8.16 11.11
CA GLY A 141 -0.69 -8.92 10.26
C GLY A 141 0.61 -9.27 10.95
N VAL A 142 1.57 -9.76 10.17
CA VAL A 142 2.91 -10.15 10.65
C VAL A 142 3.97 -9.53 9.77
N VAL A 143 5.10 -9.16 10.35
CA VAL A 143 6.26 -8.74 9.57
C VAL A 143 6.75 -9.93 8.76
N HIS A 144 6.70 -9.77 7.43
CA HIS A 144 7.00 -10.82 6.48
C HIS A 144 8.42 -10.69 5.92
N ASP A 145 8.77 -9.47 5.52
CA ASP A 145 10.07 -9.14 4.94
C ASP A 145 10.62 -7.85 5.55
N ALA A 146 11.94 -7.72 5.58
CA ALA A 146 12.64 -6.47 5.86
C ALA A 146 13.79 -6.28 4.89
N ARG A 147 14.02 -5.03 4.49
CA ARG A 147 15.15 -4.60 3.68
C ARG A 147 15.93 -3.54 4.43
N LEU A 148 17.25 -3.71 4.43
CA LEU A 148 18.20 -2.74 4.95
C LEU A 148 19.20 -2.44 3.83
N ALA A 149 19.49 -1.16 3.60
CA ALA A 149 20.52 -0.74 2.65
C ALA A 149 21.30 0.43 3.23
N LEU A 150 22.63 0.35 3.23
CA LEU A 150 23.48 1.44 3.69
C LEU A 150 23.77 2.40 2.53
N GLU A 151 23.20 3.59 2.58
CA GLU A 151 23.24 4.62 1.55
C GLU A 151 23.76 5.93 2.14
N GLY A 152 24.83 6.50 1.56
CA GLY A 152 25.39 7.76 2.06
C GLY A 152 25.87 7.72 3.53
N GLY A 153 26.16 6.52 4.06
CA GLY A 153 26.60 6.33 5.45
C GLY A 153 25.47 6.14 6.47
N ARG A 154 24.20 6.13 6.05
CA ARG A 154 23.03 5.82 6.90
C ARG A 154 22.24 4.66 6.32
N TYR A 155 21.47 3.96 7.14
CA TYR A 155 20.58 2.93 6.62
C TYR A 155 19.29 3.54 6.08
N ALA A 156 18.85 3.05 4.92
CA ALA A 156 17.46 3.04 4.50
C ALA A 156 16.87 1.69 4.91
N ILE A 157 15.80 1.72 5.70
CA ILE A 157 15.13 0.51 6.20
C ILE A 157 13.69 0.51 5.71
N GLU A 158 13.31 -0.61 5.10
CA GLU A 158 11.94 -0.89 4.69
C GLU A 158 11.48 -2.18 5.37
N ALA A 159 10.23 -2.24 5.79
CA ALA A 159 9.66 -3.43 6.39
C ALA A 159 8.27 -3.70 5.78
N THR A 160 8.04 -4.93 5.36
CA THR A 160 6.77 -5.36 4.78
C THR A 160 5.99 -6.16 5.80
N ARG A 161 4.76 -5.70 6.07
CA ARG A 161 3.79 -6.43 6.88
C ARG A 161 2.78 -7.12 5.97
N ARG A 162 2.61 -8.43 6.18
CA ARG A 162 1.56 -9.22 5.55
C ARG A 162 0.35 -9.36 6.46
N ILE A 163 -0.77 -8.81 6.03
CA ILE A 163 -2.08 -8.98 6.62
C ILE A 163 -2.76 -10.17 5.91
N PRO A 164 -3.60 -10.98 6.61
CA PRO A 164 -4.40 -12.02 5.95
C PRO A 164 -5.20 -11.46 4.76
N GLY A 165 -5.60 -12.31 3.80
CA GLY A 165 -6.31 -11.82 2.62
C GLY A 165 -5.40 -11.26 1.51
N PRO A 166 -4.31 -11.99 1.22
CA PRO A 166 -3.02 -11.50 0.68
C PRO A 166 -2.88 -9.96 0.59
N ILE A 167 -2.75 -9.27 1.72
CA ILE A 167 -2.49 -7.83 1.74
C ILE A 167 -1.06 -7.60 2.22
N ASP A 168 -0.23 -6.99 1.39
CA ASP A 168 1.16 -6.62 1.73
C ASP A 168 1.29 -5.11 1.81
N VAL A 169 1.79 -4.61 2.94
CA VAL A 169 2.04 -3.19 3.18
C VAL A 169 3.51 -2.99 3.45
N CYS A 170 4.18 -2.26 2.56
CA CYS A 170 5.58 -1.90 2.72
C CYS A 170 5.70 -0.52 3.38
N PHE A 171 6.41 -0.46 4.48
CA PHE A 171 6.65 0.75 5.26
C PHE A 171 8.08 1.21 5.11
N HIS A 172 8.26 2.53 5.08
CA HIS A 172 9.52 3.17 5.42
C HIS A 172 9.64 3.24 6.94
N VAL A 173 10.88 3.17 7.42
CA VAL A 173 11.23 3.26 8.84
C VAL A 173 12.10 4.48 9.07
N ASP A 174 11.70 5.32 10.04
CA ASP A 174 12.50 6.46 10.47
C ASP A 174 13.72 5.99 11.27
N VAL A 175 14.85 5.85 10.58
CA VAL A 175 16.11 5.39 11.18
C VAL A 175 16.63 6.36 12.25
N GLU A 176 16.26 7.65 12.18
CA GLU A 176 16.64 8.62 13.22
C GLU A 176 15.96 8.30 14.56
N ARG A 177 14.82 7.60 14.55
CA ARG A 177 14.16 7.12 15.78
C ARG A 177 14.61 5.72 16.19
N PHE A 178 15.42 5.05 15.37
CA PHE A 178 15.90 3.70 15.62
C PHE A 178 17.39 3.70 15.95
N GLU A 179 17.72 4.17 17.16
CA GLU A 179 19.11 4.42 17.63
C GLU A 179 20.09 3.28 17.33
N ALA A 180 19.64 2.03 17.48
CA ALA A 180 20.47 0.85 17.24
C ALA A 180 21.02 0.74 15.80
N TRP A 181 20.42 1.45 14.84
CA TRP A 181 20.73 1.38 13.40
C TRP A 181 20.99 2.76 12.76
N GLN A 182 21.22 3.81 13.54
CA GLN A 182 21.62 5.12 13.00
C GLN A 182 23.02 5.10 12.35
N GLU A 183 23.90 4.20 12.80
CA GLU A 183 25.27 4.06 12.31
C GLU A 183 25.52 2.70 11.63
N PRO A 184 26.49 2.62 10.70
CA PRO A 184 26.85 1.37 10.04
C PRO A 184 27.19 0.24 11.04
N ARG A 185 26.52 -0.91 10.91
CA ARG A 185 26.65 -2.03 11.85
C ARG A 185 27.62 -3.08 11.34
N LYS A 186 28.52 -3.53 12.24
CA LYS A 186 29.40 -4.67 11.97
C LYS A 186 28.66 -5.98 12.23
N VAL A 187 29.06 -7.05 11.55
CA VAL A 187 28.50 -8.39 11.79
C VAL A 187 28.59 -8.78 13.26
N ALA A 188 29.75 -8.55 13.90
CA ALA A 188 29.96 -8.90 15.30
C ALA A 188 29.06 -8.13 16.29
N SER A 189 28.49 -6.97 15.91
CA SER A 189 27.56 -6.22 16.76
C SER A 189 26.10 -6.65 16.59
N VAL A 190 25.83 -7.62 15.73
CA VAL A 190 24.51 -8.21 15.46
C VAL A 190 24.51 -9.72 15.75
N SER A 191 25.60 -10.41 15.46
CA SER A 191 25.81 -11.83 15.75
C SER A 191 27.25 -12.07 16.19
N GLU A 192 27.43 -12.36 17.48
CA GLU A 192 28.75 -12.64 18.07
C GLU A 192 29.34 -13.97 17.59
N GLU A 193 28.48 -14.92 17.19
CA GLU A 193 28.88 -16.26 16.76
C GLU A 193 29.53 -16.27 15.36
N LEU A 194 29.20 -15.29 14.52
CA LEU A 194 29.69 -15.19 13.14
C LEU A 194 30.98 -14.36 13.04
N GLU A 195 32.06 -14.82 13.69
CA GLU A 195 33.37 -14.14 13.60
C GLU A 195 34.12 -14.48 12.29
N LYS A 196 34.05 -15.75 11.86
CA LYS A 196 34.82 -16.30 10.73
C LYS A 196 33.97 -17.28 9.91
N LEU A 197 34.17 -17.25 8.59
CA LEU A 197 33.54 -18.14 7.61
C LEU A 197 34.58 -18.87 6.78
N GLN A 198 34.32 -20.12 6.41
CA GLN A 198 35.06 -20.84 5.40
C GLN A 198 34.57 -20.42 4.01
N VAL A 199 35.40 -19.73 3.26
CA VAL A 199 35.05 -19.10 1.97
C VAL A 199 35.73 -19.78 0.77
N GLY A 200 36.24 -20.99 0.96
CA GLY A 200 36.92 -21.78 -0.07
C GLY A 200 38.06 -22.63 0.46
N MET A 201 38.89 -23.10 -0.47
CA MET A 201 40.07 -23.92 -0.20
C MET A 201 41.27 -23.32 -0.95
N LYS A 202 42.42 -23.19 -0.28
CA LYS A 202 43.67 -22.69 -0.87
C LYS A 202 44.80 -23.69 -0.71
N LYS A 203 45.69 -23.75 -1.71
CA LYS A 203 46.93 -24.55 -1.62
C LYS A 203 47.84 -23.96 -0.56
N LYS A 204 48.40 -24.82 0.30
CA LYS A 204 49.38 -24.39 1.29
C LYS A 204 50.70 -24.12 0.59
N LEU A 205 51.31 -22.95 0.82
CA LEU A 205 52.65 -22.65 0.30
C LEU A 205 53.60 -23.75 0.83
N PHE A 206 54.29 -24.45 -0.09
CA PHE A 206 55.22 -25.57 0.16
C PHE A 206 54.65 -26.95 0.53
N ARG A 207 53.33 -27.21 0.42
CA ARG A 207 52.76 -28.57 0.48
C ARG A 207 51.72 -28.80 -0.61
N ARG A 208 51.55 -30.05 -1.05
CA ARG A 208 50.49 -30.46 -2.01
C ARG A 208 49.08 -30.41 -1.41
N ASP A 209 48.96 -30.18 -0.10
CA ASP A 209 47.69 -30.24 0.62
C ASP A 209 46.87 -28.94 0.48
N MET A 210 45.56 -29.10 0.31
CA MET A 210 44.59 -28.02 0.35
C MET A 210 44.26 -27.66 1.81
N THR A 211 44.13 -26.38 2.10
CA THR A 211 43.74 -25.86 3.42
C THR A 211 42.51 -24.98 3.28
N ARG A 212 41.66 -24.96 4.32
CA ARG A 212 40.46 -24.11 4.36
C ARG A 212 40.87 -22.63 4.31
N GLU A 213 40.28 -21.89 3.38
CA GLU A 213 40.39 -20.44 3.35
C GLU A 213 39.35 -19.86 4.30
N MET A 214 39.81 -19.30 5.42
CA MET A 214 38.95 -18.66 6.41
C MET A 214 38.97 -17.14 6.20
N MET A 215 37.78 -16.52 6.21
CA MET A 215 37.59 -15.08 6.17
C MET A 215 37.04 -14.60 7.50
N ARG A 216 37.64 -13.56 8.09
CA ARG A 216 37.11 -12.92 9.30
C ARG A 216 36.02 -11.94 8.90
N VAL A 217 34.76 -12.30 9.14
CA VAL A 217 33.59 -11.51 8.74
C VAL A 217 33.03 -10.67 9.87
N GLY A 218 33.39 -10.93 11.13
CA GLY A 218 32.92 -10.15 12.29
C GLY A 218 33.19 -8.64 12.19
N ASP A 219 34.32 -8.26 11.58
CA ASP A 219 34.71 -6.85 11.36
C ASP A 219 34.06 -6.21 10.12
N HIS A 220 33.35 -6.99 9.29
CA HIS A 220 32.69 -6.45 8.09
C HIS A 220 31.43 -5.69 8.48
N THR A 221 31.15 -4.61 7.76
CA THR A 221 29.91 -3.86 7.85
C THR A 221 28.82 -4.53 7.02
N ILE A 222 27.62 -4.62 7.57
CA ILE A 222 26.41 -5.05 6.86
C ILE A 222 25.98 -3.89 5.96
N VAL A 223 26.15 -4.01 4.64
CA VAL A 223 25.83 -2.92 3.70
C VAL A 223 24.48 -3.07 3.03
N ALA A 224 23.97 -4.30 2.94
CA ALA A 224 22.59 -4.53 2.58
C ALA A 224 22.11 -5.85 3.18
N ALA A 225 20.82 -5.94 3.46
CA ALA A 225 20.17 -7.19 3.82
C ALA A 225 18.75 -7.21 3.26
N ARG A 226 18.36 -8.33 2.66
CA ARG A 226 16.97 -8.67 2.36
C ARG A 226 16.63 -9.89 3.20
N ILE A 227 15.73 -9.71 4.16
CA ILE A 227 15.39 -10.73 5.15
C ILE A 227 13.93 -11.09 4.97
N GLY A 228 13.68 -12.28 4.43
CA GLY A 228 12.34 -12.87 4.38
C GLY A 228 12.22 -14.09 5.28
N LYS A 229 11.02 -14.69 5.26
CA LYS A 229 10.75 -15.95 5.98
C LYS A 229 11.53 -17.13 5.42
N GLU A 230 11.56 -17.27 4.09
CA GLU A 230 12.14 -18.44 3.40
C GLU A 230 13.54 -18.18 2.86
N ARG A 231 13.92 -16.91 2.67
CA ARG A 231 15.21 -16.56 2.07
C ARG A 231 15.80 -15.32 2.72
N ALA A 232 17.11 -15.30 2.89
CA ALA A 232 17.87 -14.14 3.30
C ALA A 232 19.07 -13.91 2.38
N GLU A 233 19.32 -12.66 2.03
CA GLU A 233 20.52 -12.22 1.33
C GLU A 233 21.18 -11.11 2.14
N ILE A 234 22.44 -11.26 2.55
CA ILE A 234 23.14 -10.32 3.42
C ILE A 234 24.48 -9.96 2.79
N ALA A 235 24.62 -8.71 2.34
CA ALA A 235 25.83 -8.21 1.73
C ALA A 235 26.73 -7.53 2.77
N LEU A 236 28.00 -7.91 2.77
CA LEU A 236 29.01 -7.49 3.73
C LEU A 236 30.18 -6.80 3.01
N ARG A 237 30.71 -5.72 3.60
CA ARG A 237 31.93 -5.06 3.13
C ARG A 237 32.93 -4.85 4.27
N ARG A 238 34.21 -5.12 4.00
CA ARG A 238 35.29 -4.83 4.95
C ARG A 238 35.64 -3.34 4.99
N LYS A 239 35.65 -2.69 3.82
CA LYS A 239 35.84 -1.26 3.66
C LYS A 239 34.85 -0.74 2.62
N MET A 240 34.34 0.47 2.81
CA MET A 240 33.33 1.06 1.91
C MET A 240 33.89 1.40 0.53
N ASP A 241 35.18 1.70 0.45
CA ASP A 241 35.92 2.06 -0.76
C ASP A 241 36.61 0.86 -1.45
N ASP A 242 36.36 -0.37 -0.98
CA ASP A 242 36.98 -1.55 -1.57
C ASP A 242 36.52 -1.75 -3.02
N LYS A 243 37.50 -1.88 -3.92
CA LYS A 243 37.26 -2.17 -5.34
C LYS A 243 36.70 -3.57 -5.55
N ARG A 244 36.96 -4.49 -4.62
CA ARG A 244 36.36 -5.81 -4.63
C ARG A 244 34.89 -5.70 -4.25
N GLY A 245 34.04 -6.51 -4.89
CA GLY A 245 32.62 -6.58 -4.58
C GLY A 245 32.33 -6.97 -3.13
N PRO A 246 31.07 -6.81 -2.66
CA PRO A 246 30.68 -7.30 -1.34
C PRO A 246 30.79 -8.82 -1.27
N VAL A 247 30.91 -9.34 -0.04
CA VAL A 247 30.69 -10.75 0.24
C VAL A 247 29.21 -10.91 0.58
N THR A 248 28.48 -11.71 -0.18
CA THR A 248 27.04 -11.91 0.04
C THR A 248 26.80 -13.29 0.63
N LEU A 249 26.07 -13.31 1.75
CA LEU A 249 25.58 -14.52 2.38
C LEU A 249 24.16 -14.77 1.87
N VAL A 250 23.93 -15.89 1.20
CA VAL A 250 22.60 -16.29 0.72
C VAL A 250 22.15 -17.49 1.53
N LEU A 251 21.00 -17.39 2.18
CA LEU A 251 20.39 -18.47 2.94
C LEU A 251 19.00 -18.75 2.40
N GLU A 252 18.64 -20.02 2.28
CA GLU A 252 17.34 -20.46 1.83
C GLU A 252 16.85 -21.61 2.71
N ARG A 253 15.62 -21.51 3.21
CA ARG A 253 14.92 -22.60 3.89
C ARG A 253 14.33 -23.52 2.84
N GLN A 254 14.61 -24.80 2.99
CA GLN A 254 14.07 -25.89 2.20
C GLN A 254 13.50 -26.96 3.13
N ASP A 255 12.81 -27.95 2.58
CA ASP A 255 12.16 -29.01 3.38
C ASP A 255 13.15 -29.79 4.26
N GLU A 256 14.40 -29.97 3.79
CA GLU A 256 15.45 -30.72 4.48
C GLU A 256 16.31 -29.87 5.45
N GLY A 257 16.09 -28.55 5.52
CA GLY A 257 16.84 -27.65 6.40
C GLY A 257 17.19 -26.31 5.75
N ILE A 258 18.25 -25.67 6.23
CA ILE A 258 18.73 -24.40 5.67
C ILE A 258 19.93 -24.68 4.77
N TYR A 259 19.82 -24.28 3.51
CA TYR A 259 20.93 -24.22 2.58
C TYR A 259 21.56 -22.83 2.64
N ALA A 260 22.88 -22.75 2.55
CA ALA A 260 23.56 -21.47 2.52
C ALA A 260 24.77 -21.46 1.57
N GLU A 261 24.91 -20.34 0.87
CA GLU A 261 26.01 -20.04 -0.03
C GLU A 261 26.67 -18.72 0.34
N ILE A 262 27.95 -18.62 -0.01
CA ILE A 262 28.74 -17.41 0.12
C ILE A 262 29.15 -16.99 -1.28
N GLU A 263 28.64 -15.85 -1.74
CA GLU A 263 29.03 -15.22 -2.99
C GLU A 263 30.17 -14.23 -2.74
N ARG A 264 31.28 -14.37 -3.47
CA ARG A 264 32.40 -13.41 -3.46
C ARG A 264 33.23 -13.49 -4.72
N GLU A 265 33.99 -12.45 -5.02
CA GLU A 265 35.02 -12.54 -6.05
C GLU A 265 36.24 -13.36 -5.56
N SER A 266 36.67 -14.33 -6.35
CA SER A 266 37.88 -15.13 -6.14
C SER A 266 38.83 -15.01 -7.34
N ALA A 267 40.14 -15.23 -7.08
CA ALA A 267 41.20 -15.10 -8.08
C ALA A 267 41.11 -16.14 -9.21
N ASP A 268 40.45 -17.27 -8.96
CA ASP A 268 40.22 -18.35 -9.92
C ASP A 268 38.90 -18.19 -10.72
N GLY A 269 38.15 -17.10 -10.49
CA GLY A 269 36.87 -16.83 -11.14
C GLY A 269 35.67 -17.54 -10.49
N THR A 270 35.88 -18.42 -9.50
CA THR A 270 34.80 -19.03 -8.71
C THR A 270 34.08 -17.96 -7.90
N LYS A 271 32.75 -17.94 -7.95
CA LYS A 271 31.96 -16.91 -7.24
C LYS A 271 31.11 -17.43 -6.09
N LEU A 272 30.60 -18.66 -6.20
CA LEU A 272 29.69 -19.25 -5.23
C LEU A 272 30.40 -20.37 -4.47
N PHE A 273 30.32 -20.31 -3.14
CA PHE A 273 30.94 -21.28 -2.25
C PHE A 273 29.86 -21.81 -1.30
N PRO A 274 29.55 -23.12 -1.30
CA PRO A 274 28.59 -23.68 -0.35
C PRO A 274 29.15 -23.58 1.07
N ALA A 275 28.31 -23.14 2.01
CA ALA A 275 28.69 -23.05 3.41
C ALA A 275 28.83 -24.46 4.03
N VAL A 276 29.78 -24.61 4.94
CA VAL A 276 29.91 -25.84 5.73
C VAL A 276 28.89 -25.87 6.88
N PRO A 277 28.49 -27.05 7.41
CA PRO A 277 27.42 -27.12 8.41
C PRO A 277 27.58 -26.19 9.63
N GLY A 278 28.78 -26.08 10.19
CA GLY A 278 29.04 -25.18 11.33
C GLY A 278 29.02 -23.68 10.99
N ASP A 279 29.09 -23.31 9.71
CA ASP A 279 28.91 -21.94 9.26
C ASP A 279 27.43 -21.66 8.94
N ILE A 280 26.68 -22.64 8.43
CA ILE A 280 25.23 -22.56 8.22
C ILE A 280 24.52 -22.20 9.53
N GLU A 281 24.88 -22.84 10.64
CA GLU A 281 24.31 -22.55 11.97
C GLU A 281 24.52 -21.08 12.37
N LYS A 282 25.75 -20.57 12.24
CA LYS A 282 26.09 -19.17 12.58
C LYS A 282 25.43 -18.16 11.66
N MET A 283 25.37 -18.45 10.36
CA MET A 283 24.68 -17.62 9.37
C MET A 283 23.17 -17.59 9.65
N THR A 284 22.60 -18.71 10.10
CA THR A 284 21.20 -18.80 10.56
C THR A 284 20.97 -17.93 11.80
N GLY A 285 21.92 -17.91 12.74
CA GLY A 285 21.90 -16.99 13.88
C GLY A 285 21.87 -15.52 13.46
N LEU A 286 22.70 -15.12 12.50
CA LEU A 286 22.66 -13.77 11.92
C LEU A 286 21.32 -13.48 11.23
N TRP A 287 20.77 -14.42 10.46
CA TRP A 287 19.46 -14.28 9.85
C TRP A 287 18.37 -14.05 10.90
N ALA A 288 18.34 -14.85 11.97
CA ALA A 288 17.37 -14.69 13.05
C ALA A 288 17.51 -13.33 13.77
N ALA A 289 18.74 -12.87 13.99
CA ALA A 289 19.03 -11.56 14.57
C ALA A 289 18.53 -10.41 13.67
N LEU A 290 18.81 -10.45 12.37
CA LEU A 290 18.32 -9.44 11.43
C LEU A 290 16.79 -9.51 11.22
N ALA A 291 16.19 -10.69 11.31
CA ALA A 291 14.73 -10.82 11.31
C ALA A 291 14.09 -10.17 12.56
N LYS A 292 14.79 -10.19 13.70
CA LYS A 292 14.36 -9.45 14.91
C LYS A 292 14.41 -7.94 14.69
N VAL A 293 15.47 -7.45 14.04
CA VAL A 293 15.61 -6.04 13.66
C VAL A 293 14.45 -5.59 12.78
N GLY A 294 14.06 -6.38 11.78
CA GLY A 294 12.90 -6.06 10.94
C GLY A 294 11.59 -5.92 11.73
N ARG A 295 11.42 -6.69 12.82
CA ARG A 295 10.25 -6.57 13.71
C ARG A 295 10.32 -5.33 14.60
N GLU A 296 11.49 -5.03 15.16
CA GLU A 296 11.72 -3.84 15.99
C GLU A 296 11.58 -2.55 15.15
N ALA A 297 12.09 -2.57 13.93
CA ALA A 297 11.99 -1.45 12.97
C ALA A 297 10.54 -1.04 12.70
N MET A 298 9.57 -1.97 12.79
CA MET A 298 8.15 -1.64 12.62
C MET A 298 7.61 -0.71 13.71
N GLU A 299 8.22 -0.63 14.89
CA GLU A 299 7.85 0.33 15.94
C GLU A 299 8.18 1.77 15.53
N HIS A 300 9.07 1.94 14.54
CA HIS A 300 9.56 3.23 14.05
C HIS A 300 9.10 3.54 12.61
N ARG A 301 8.06 2.83 12.11
CA ARG A 301 7.45 3.12 10.81
C ARG A 301 6.87 4.54 10.78
N ASP A 302 7.09 5.27 9.71
CA ASP A 302 6.67 6.68 9.58
C ASP A 302 5.93 6.97 8.27
N ALA A 303 6.14 6.15 7.23
CA ALA A 303 5.47 6.30 5.95
C ALA A 303 5.15 4.95 5.30
N ILE A 304 4.16 4.95 4.41
CA ILE A 304 3.80 3.80 3.58
C ILE A 304 4.37 4.00 2.18
N LEU A 305 5.15 3.05 1.72
CA LEU A 305 5.74 3.05 0.38
C LEU A 305 4.77 2.44 -0.63
N THR A 306 4.27 1.23 -0.35
CA THR A 306 3.35 0.52 -1.23
C THR A 306 2.32 -0.28 -0.44
N VAL A 307 1.15 -0.48 -1.06
CA VAL A 307 0.13 -1.41 -0.58
C VAL A 307 -0.32 -2.28 -1.73
N HIS A 308 -0.26 -3.59 -1.55
CA HIS A 308 -0.71 -4.57 -2.52
C HIS A 308 -1.83 -5.43 -1.94
N VAL A 309 -2.85 -5.70 -2.74
CA VAL A 309 -3.83 -6.77 -2.48
C VAL A 309 -3.65 -7.82 -3.59
N GLY A 310 -3.06 -8.96 -3.23
CA GLY A 310 -2.50 -9.91 -4.19
C GLY A 310 -1.42 -9.22 -5.04
N GLU A 311 -1.59 -9.26 -6.36
CA GLU A 311 -0.68 -8.62 -7.32
C GLU A 311 -1.06 -7.16 -7.63
N THR A 312 -2.13 -6.64 -6.99
CA THR A 312 -2.70 -5.33 -7.34
C THR A 312 -2.19 -4.24 -6.39
N GLU A 313 -1.42 -3.29 -6.92
CA GLU A 313 -1.07 -2.06 -6.20
C GLU A 313 -2.32 -1.19 -5.95
N CYS A 314 -2.59 -0.87 -4.69
CA CYS A 314 -3.85 -0.25 -4.24
C CYS A 314 -3.88 1.27 -4.38
N TRP A 315 -2.73 1.94 -4.47
CA TRP A 315 -2.68 3.39 -4.62
C TRP A 315 -2.91 3.87 -6.06
N ALA A 316 -2.85 2.97 -7.04
CA ALA A 316 -3.27 3.25 -8.39
C ALA A 316 -4.81 3.37 -8.46
N ASP A 317 -5.32 4.45 -9.08
CA ASP A 317 -6.75 4.68 -9.28
C ASP A 317 -7.39 3.57 -10.13
N PRO A 318 -8.61 3.05 -9.84
CA PRO A 318 -9.52 3.28 -8.69
C PRO A 318 -9.47 2.19 -7.62
N LYS A 319 -8.27 1.71 -7.27
CA LYS A 319 -8.10 0.48 -6.49
C LYS A 319 -8.12 0.59 -4.96
N PRO A 320 -8.13 1.78 -4.27
CA PRO A 320 -8.17 1.81 -2.81
C PRO A 320 -9.41 1.14 -2.19
N GLY A 321 -10.54 1.10 -2.90
CA GLY A 321 -11.74 0.40 -2.44
C GLY A 321 -11.52 -1.11 -2.23
N LEU A 322 -10.64 -1.73 -3.03
CA LEU A 322 -10.30 -3.15 -2.91
C LEU A 322 -9.64 -3.45 -1.55
N LEU A 323 -8.81 -2.54 -1.05
CA LEU A 323 -8.18 -2.69 0.27
C LEU A 323 -9.24 -2.68 1.38
N ILE A 324 -10.21 -1.78 1.32
CA ILE A 324 -11.31 -1.70 2.30
C ILE A 324 -12.10 -3.00 2.30
N ASP A 325 -12.52 -3.47 1.12
CA ASP A 325 -13.30 -4.71 0.98
C ASP A 325 -12.52 -5.90 1.53
N ARG A 326 -11.22 -6.00 1.21
CA ARG A 326 -10.38 -7.10 1.70
C ARG A 326 -10.16 -7.04 3.21
N LEU A 327 -9.98 -5.86 3.79
CA LEU A 327 -9.89 -5.71 5.25
C LEU A 327 -11.20 -6.11 5.93
N VAL A 328 -12.36 -5.78 5.35
CA VAL A 328 -13.66 -6.25 5.85
C VAL A 328 -13.75 -7.78 5.80
N GLU A 329 -13.33 -8.42 4.70
CA GLU A 329 -13.30 -9.89 4.59
C GLU A 329 -12.42 -10.53 5.67
N VAL A 330 -11.30 -9.89 6.02
CA VAL A 330 -10.39 -10.36 7.08
C VAL A 330 -11.00 -10.17 8.47
N PHE A 331 -11.68 -9.05 8.72
CA PHE A 331 -12.21 -8.72 10.03
C PHE A 331 -13.53 -9.40 10.33
N ALA A 332 -14.39 -9.62 9.33
CA ALA A 332 -15.74 -10.17 9.53
C ALA A 332 -15.74 -11.50 10.30
N PRO A 333 -14.93 -12.53 9.96
CA PRO A 333 -14.87 -13.78 10.71
C PRO A 333 -14.46 -13.56 12.18
N VAL A 334 -13.52 -12.65 12.43
CA VAL A 334 -13.05 -12.33 13.78
C VAL A 334 -14.14 -11.63 14.59
N VAL A 335 -14.82 -10.66 14.00
CA VAL A 335 -15.97 -9.96 14.61
C VAL A 335 -17.08 -10.94 14.96
N HIS A 336 -17.44 -11.84 14.04
CA HIS A 336 -18.48 -12.85 14.29
C HIS A 336 -18.11 -13.78 15.44
N GLU A 337 -16.86 -14.21 15.51
CA GLU A 337 -16.41 -15.11 16.57
C GLU A 337 -16.36 -14.41 17.94
N ILE A 338 -15.92 -13.14 17.99
CA ILE A 338 -16.00 -12.34 19.22
C ILE A 338 -17.46 -12.16 19.62
N ALA A 339 -18.35 -11.80 18.69
CA ALA A 339 -19.77 -11.59 18.98
C ALA A 339 -20.42 -12.87 19.54
N ARG A 340 -20.06 -14.05 19.01
CA ARG A 340 -20.56 -15.35 19.49
C ARG A 340 -20.13 -15.66 20.92
N ARG A 341 -18.93 -15.23 21.31
CA ARG A 341 -18.34 -15.49 22.62
C ARG A 341 -18.53 -14.36 23.63
N SER A 342 -19.06 -13.22 23.19
CA SER A 342 -19.32 -12.06 24.06
C SER A 342 -20.50 -12.35 25.00
N PRO A 343 -20.46 -11.90 26.26
CA PRO A 343 -21.49 -12.18 27.26
C PRO A 343 -22.80 -11.43 27.00
N SER A 344 -22.75 -10.35 26.22
CA SER A 344 -23.88 -9.48 25.93
C SER A 344 -24.03 -9.27 24.42
N PRO A 345 -25.26 -9.29 23.89
CA PRO A 345 -25.49 -9.01 22.47
C PRO A 345 -25.28 -7.53 22.10
N LYS A 346 -25.06 -6.64 23.08
CA LYS A 346 -24.88 -5.19 22.87
C LYS A 346 -23.43 -4.76 22.67
N GLU A 347 -22.48 -5.63 22.96
CA GLU A 347 -21.05 -5.30 22.95
C GLU A 347 -20.22 -6.45 22.37
N LEU A 348 -19.04 -6.13 21.87
CA LEU A 348 -17.99 -7.08 21.58
C LEU A 348 -16.97 -7.00 22.72
N SER A 349 -16.58 -8.14 23.28
CA SER A 349 -15.72 -8.21 24.46
C SER A 349 -14.48 -9.06 24.22
N LEU A 350 -13.31 -8.52 24.62
CA LEU A 350 -12.04 -9.24 24.71
C LEU A 350 -11.46 -9.09 26.11
N LYS A 351 -10.73 -10.11 26.57
CA LYS A 351 -9.98 -10.06 27.83
C LYS A 351 -8.49 -9.92 27.54
N ILE A 352 -7.80 -9.20 28.43
CA ILE A 352 -6.35 -9.05 28.42
C ILE A 352 -5.83 -9.65 29.73
N GLU A 353 -4.93 -10.62 29.62
CA GLU A 353 -4.19 -11.16 30.75
C GLU A 353 -2.77 -10.58 30.76
N ARG A 354 -2.45 -9.87 31.83
CA ARG A 354 -1.12 -9.27 32.05
C ARG A 354 -0.19 -10.28 32.71
N GLU A 355 1.11 -9.98 32.69
CA GLU A 355 2.14 -10.87 33.22
C GLU A 355 2.10 -11.02 34.74
N ASP A 356 1.51 -10.06 35.44
CA ASP A 356 1.26 -10.10 36.88
C ASP A 356 0.01 -10.95 37.26
N GLY A 357 -0.66 -11.56 36.28
CA GLY A 357 -1.87 -12.35 36.45
C GLY A 357 -3.15 -11.51 36.57
N SER A 358 -3.06 -10.17 36.50
CA SER A 358 -4.25 -9.33 36.46
C SER A 358 -4.96 -9.46 35.11
N ARG A 359 -6.30 -9.32 35.15
CA ARG A 359 -7.16 -9.42 33.98
C ARG A 359 -7.97 -8.14 33.81
N GLU A 360 -7.95 -7.62 32.59
CA GLU A 360 -8.78 -6.51 32.14
C GLU A 360 -9.74 -6.99 31.06
N GLU A 361 -10.90 -6.35 30.93
CA GLU A 361 -11.83 -6.60 29.84
C GLU A 361 -12.00 -5.32 29.01
N ARG A 362 -11.94 -5.48 27.69
CA ARG A 362 -12.09 -4.43 26.68
C ARG A 362 -13.39 -4.64 25.95
N TYR A 363 -14.09 -3.54 25.69
CA TYR A 363 -15.43 -3.56 25.11
C TYR A 363 -15.53 -2.61 23.92
N LEU A 364 -16.34 -3.01 22.93
CA LEU A 364 -16.83 -2.15 21.87
C LEU A 364 -18.36 -2.21 21.81
N ASP A 365 -19.01 -1.07 22.02
CA ASP A 365 -20.47 -0.96 21.90
C ASP A 365 -20.88 -1.17 20.43
N ARG A 366 -21.71 -2.19 20.20
CA ARG A 366 -22.17 -2.58 18.86
C ARG A 366 -23.14 -1.57 18.27
N GLY A 367 -23.94 -0.90 19.10
CA GLY A 367 -24.85 0.16 18.66
C GLY A 367 -24.08 1.37 18.14
N ALA A 368 -23.04 1.79 18.84
CA ALA A 368 -22.14 2.87 18.42
C ALA A 368 -21.38 2.50 17.14
N ALA A 369 -20.84 1.28 17.08
CA ALA A 369 -20.14 0.78 15.89
C ALA A 369 -21.06 0.70 14.67
N ARG A 370 -22.29 0.18 14.84
CA ARG A 370 -23.32 0.17 13.80
C ARG A 370 -23.72 1.58 13.39
N GLY A 371 -23.92 2.49 14.36
CA GLY A 371 -24.24 3.89 14.09
C GLY A 371 -23.18 4.60 13.26
N THR A 372 -21.90 4.26 13.44
CA THR A 372 -20.81 4.78 12.59
C THR A 372 -20.97 4.31 11.14
N VAL A 373 -21.34 3.05 10.91
CA VAL A 373 -21.57 2.51 9.55
C VAL A 373 -22.85 3.06 8.93
N GLU A 374 -23.93 3.20 9.70
CA GLU A 374 -25.22 3.73 9.24
C GLU A 374 -25.14 5.21 8.86
N ALA A 375 -24.22 5.97 9.45
CA ALA A 375 -23.97 7.37 9.10
C ALA A 375 -23.20 7.55 7.78
N LEU A 376 -22.64 6.47 7.21
CA LEU A 376 -21.92 6.53 5.94
C LEU A 376 -22.89 6.70 4.76
N HIS A 377 -22.36 7.16 3.63
CA HIS A 377 -23.08 7.12 2.36
C HIS A 377 -23.54 5.67 2.06
N PRO A 378 -24.76 5.42 1.53
CA PRO A 378 -25.27 4.05 1.36
C PRO A 378 -24.36 3.11 0.56
N ARG A 379 -23.59 3.63 -0.41
CA ARG A 379 -22.56 2.82 -1.10
C ARG A 379 -21.40 2.44 -0.20
N ALA A 380 -20.93 3.38 0.62
CA ALA A 380 -19.85 3.15 1.56
C ALA A 380 -20.28 2.13 2.64
N ALA A 381 -21.46 2.32 3.24
CA ALA A 381 -22.01 1.42 4.25
C ALA A 381 -22.08 -0.05 3.79
N ARG A 382 -22.44 -0.30 2.52
CA ARG A 382 -22.51 -1.66 1.95
C ARG A 382 -21.18 -2.42 2.02
N ARG A 383 -20.04 -1.74 1.94
CA ARG A 383 -18.71 -2.37 2.04
C ARG A 383 -18.51 -3.03 3.41
N PHE A 384 -19.12 -2.49 4.46
CA PHE A 384 -18.98 -2.97 5.85
C PHE A 384 -20.05 -3.99 6.26
N ALA A 385 -21.01 -4.31 5.38
CA ALA A 385 -22.15 -5.15 5.73
C ALA A 385 -21.76 -6.54 6.25
N ALA A 386 -20.64 -7.09 5.78
CA ALA A 386 -20.16 -8.40 6.20
C ALA A 386 -19.71 -8.46 7.67
N LEU A 387 -19.45 -7.30 8.32
CA LEU A 387 -19.07 -7.24 9.74
C LEU A 387 -20.24 -7.58 10.68
N LYS A 388 -21.50 -7.42 10.22
CA LYS A 388 -22.74 -7.69 10.99
C LYS A 388 -22.72 -7.12 12.42
N LEU A 389 -22.34 -5.84 12.54
CA LEU A 389 -22.24 -5.10 13.80
C LEU A 389 -23.57 -4.98 14.54
#